data_AF-A0A424YJ67-F1
#
_entry.id   AF-A0A424YJ67-F1
#
_cell.length_a   1.000
_cell.length_b   1.000
_cell.length_c   1.000
_cell.angle_alpha   90.00
_cell.angle_beta   90.00
_cell.angle_gamma   90.00
#
_symmetry.space_group_name_H-M   'P 1'
#
loop_
_entity.id
_entity.type
_entity.pdbx_description
1 polymer ?
#
loop_
_entity_poly.entity_id
_entity_poly.type
_entity_poly.pdbx_seq_one_letter_code
_entity_poly.pdbx_strand_id
1 'polypeptide(L)'
;MKTDITPKRVKKYFEKGERRITKVTPNDDYTLRVTFDNGEVRIYDMSNNLYGVFEVLKDKNKFNEVFIDEFGNIAWERYKKIDSNKEWNNKIDICKDSVYMDSKPV
;
A
#
# COMPACT_ATOMS: atom_id res chain seq x y z
N MET A 1 10.44 18.17 30.11
CA MET A 1 10.85 17.25 29.03
C MET A 1 9.61 16.83 28.27
N LYS A 2 9.53 17.06 26.95
CA LYS A 2 8.52 16.40 26.13
C LYS A 2 8.96 14.94 25.99
N THR A 3 8.19 14.01 26.54
CA THR A 3 8.45 12.58 26.38
C THR A 3 8.30 12.24 24.90
N ASP A 4 9.32 11.65 24.28
CA ASP A 4 9.23 11.14 22.91
C ASP A 4 8.30 9.91 22.92
N ILE A 5 7.03 10.14 22.60
CA ILE A 5 5.98 9.11 22.56
C ILE A 5 5.99 8.30 21.25
N THR A 6 6.95 8.57 20.36
CA THR A 6 6.99 7.95 19.03
C THR A 6 7.37 6.47 19.15
N PRO A 7 6.58 5.55 18.57
CA PRO A 7 6.95 4.13 18.55
C PRO A 7 8.32 3.92 17.88
N LYS A 8 9.16 3.06 18.45
CA LYS A 8 10.52 2.78 17.93
C LYS A 8 10.54 2.42 16.45
N ARG A 9 9.53 1.67 15.97
CA ARG A 9 9.42 1.27 14.55
C ARG A 9 9.23 2.47 13.61
N VAL A 10 8.44 3.45 14.04
CA VAL A 10 8.14 4.68 13.29
C VAL A 10 9.39 5.56 13.26
N LYS A 11 10.09 5.68 14.40
CA LYS A 11 11.35 6.42 14.47
C LYS A 11 12.41 5.87 13.50
N LYS A 12 12.60 4.55 13.49
CA LYS A 12 13.54 3.88 12.58
C LYS A 12 13.20 4.08 11.09
N TYR A 13 11.91 4.19 10.76
CA TYR A 13 11.48 4.50 9.40
C TYR A 13 11.94 5.91 9.00
N PHE A 14 11.57 6.92 9.78
CA PHE A 14 11.89 8.31 9.46
C PHE A 14 13.40 8.64 9.56
N GLU A 15 14.17 7.95 10.41
CA GLU A 15 15.64 8.06 10.45
C GLU A 15 16.31 7.66 9.13
N LYS A 16 15.71 6.73 8.37
CA LYS A 16 16.21 6.27 7.07
C LYS A 16 15.66 7.08 5.89
N GLY A 17 14.80 8.05 6.16
CA GLY A 17 14.05 8.81 5.17
C GLY A 17 12.82 8.06 4.65
N GLU A 18 11.83 8.83 4.20
CA GLU A 18 10.64 8.32 3.51
C GLU A 18 11.03 7.52 2.27
N ARG A 19 10.15 6.59 1.88
CA ARG A 19 10.38 5.68 0.75
C ARG A 19 9.29 5.84 -0.29
N ARG A 20 9.69 6.02 -1.54
CA ARG A 20 8.76 6.01 -2.67
C ARG A 20 8.63 4.61 -3.24
N ILE A 21 7.40 4.21 -3.56
CA ILE A 21 7.13 3.00 -4.32
C ILE A 21 7.44 3.29 -5.79
N THR A 22 8.23 2.41 -6.41
CA THR A 22 8.61 2.50 -7.83
C THR A 22 7.94 1.41 -8.67
N LYS A 23 7.57 0.30 -8.05
CA LYS A 23 6.84 -0.79 -8.69
C LYS A 23 5.99 -1.55 -7.68
N VAL A 24 4.80 -1.97 -8.09
CA VAL A 24 3.95 -2.92 -7.37
C VAL A 24 3.58 -4.06 -8.31
N THR A 25 3.58 -5.29 -7.83
CA THR A 25 3.17 -6.47 -8.60
C THR A 25 2.36 -7.38 -7.69
N PRO A 26 1.10 -7.70 -8.04
CA PRO A 26 0.27 -8.59 -7.26
C PRO A 26 0.68 -10.05 -7.43
N ASN A 27 0.54 -10.83 -6.37
CA ASN A 27 0.75 -12.28 -6.36
C ASN A 27 -0.58 -13.04 -6.15
N ASP A 28 -0.58 -14.33 -6.45
CA ASP A 28 -1.77 -15.20 -6.38
C ASP A 28 -2.26 -15.45 -4.94
N ASP A 29 -1.45 -15.19 -3.93
CA ASP A 29 -1.76 -15.40 -2.50
C ASP A 29 -2.25 -14.13 -1.77
N TYR A 30 -2.65 -13.10 -2.52
CA TYR A 30 -3.06 -11.77 -1.98
C TYR A 30 -1.93 -11.00 -1.31
N THR A 31 -0.69 -11.36 -1.61
CA THR A 31 0.46 -10.52 -1.31
C THR A 31 0.79 -9.60 -2.49
N LEU A 32 1.46 -8.50 -2.19
CA LEU A 32 1.99 -7.56 -3.17
C LEU A 32 3.50 -7.52 -3.05
N ARG A 33 4.21 -7.71 -4.16
CA ARG A 33 5.64 -7.44 -4.27
C ARG A 33 5.85 -5.97 -4.60
N VAL A 34 6.47 -5.24 -3.68
CA VAL A 34 6.67 -3.79 -3.76
C VAL A 34 8.15 -3.48 -3.87
N THR A 35 8.55 -2.72 -4.89
CA THR A 35 9.90 -2.20 -5.05
C THR A 35 9.93 -0.72 -4.66
N PHE A 36 10.94 -0.33 -3.88
CA PHE A 36 11.14 1.04 -3.42
C PHE A 36 12.30 1.72 -4.17
N ASP A 37 12.37 3.05 -4.05
CA ASP A 37 13.38 3.92 -4.67
C ASP A 37 14.83 3.62 -4.25
N ASN A 38 15.02 3.02 -3.07
CA ASN A 38 16.32 2.56 -2.61
C ASN A 38 16.70 1.15 -3.09
N GLY A 39 15.89 0.55 -3.98
CA GLY A 39 16.10 -0.81 -4.49
C GLY A 39 15.60 -1.93 -3.58
N GLU A 40 15.10 -1.62 -2.37
CA GLU A 40 14.48 -2.65 -1.53
C GLU A 40 13.26 -3.26 -2.21
N VAL A 41 13.14 -4.58 -2.10
CA VAL A 41 11.95 -5.33 -2.50
C VAL A 41 11.34 -5.93 -1.25
N ARG A 42 10.04 -5.71 -1.07
CA ARG A 42 9.30 -6.14 0.11
C ARG A 42 7.97 -6.79 -0.29
N ILE A 43 7.46 -7.68 0.57
CA ILE A 43 6.16 -8.32 0.43
C ILE A 43 5.19 -7.69 1.43
N TYR A 44 4.12 -7.08 0.91
CA TYR A 44 3.00 -6.59 1.70
C TYR A 44 1.85 -7.59 1.62
N ASP A 45 1.47 -8.16 2.76
CA ASP A 45 0.46 -9.23 2.83
C ASP A 45 -0.92 -8.65 3.16
N MET A 46 -1.87 -8.82 2.24
CA MET A 46 -3.25 -8.36 2.41
C MET A 46 -4.22 -9.46 2.80
N SER A 47 -3.78 -10.73 2.89
CA SER A 47 -4.66 -11.89 3.09
C SER A 47 -5.61 -11.74 4.29
N ASN A 48 -5.12 -11.15 5.39
CA ASN A 48 -5.90 -10.93 6.60
C ASN A 48 -6.69 -9.61 6.61
N ASN A 49 -6.55 -8.76 5.59
CA ASN A 49 -7.13 -7.40 5.55
C ASN A 49 -8.28 -7.27 4.54
N LEU A 50 -8.71 -8.36 3.88
CA LEU A 50 -9.75 -8.35 2.84
C LEU A 50 -11.18 -8.26 3.41
N TYR A 51 -11.45 -7.25 4.20
CA TYR A 51 -12.77 -6.97 4.78
C TYR A 51 -13.09 -5.47 4.72
N GLY A 52 -14.37 -5.12 4.89
CA GLY A 52 -14.82 -3.72 4.84
C GLY A 52 -14.52 -3.08 3.48
N VAL A 53 -13.79 -1.95 3.46
CA VAL A 53 -13.47 -1.24 2.21
C VAL A 53 -12.70 -2.12 1.21
N PHE A 54 -11.85 -3.04 1.70
CA PHE A 54 -11.02 -3.94 0.90
C PHE A 54 -11.73 -5.22 0.47
N GLU A 55 -12.98 -5.45 0.88
CA GLU A 55 -13.70 -6.68 0.55
C GLU A 55 -13.85 -6.90 -0.97
N VAL A 56 -13.94 -5.81 -1.74
CA VAL A 56 -13.97 -5.88 -3.22
C VAL A 56 -12.70 -6.52 -3.80
N LEU A 57 -11.59 -6.48 -3.08
CA LEU A 57 -10.31 -7.07 -3.48
C LEU A 57 -10.26 -8.58 -3.24
N LYS A 58 -11.30 -9.21 -2.66
CA LYS A 58 -11.44 -10.68 -2.67
C LYS A 58 -11.54 -11.21 -4.10
N ASP A 59 -12.14 -10.44 -5.03
CA ASP A 59 -12.06 -10.75 -6.45
C ASP A 59 -10.61 -10.59 -6.93
N LYS A 60 -10.01 -11.70 -7.38
CA LYS A 60 -8.62 -11.70 -7.86
C LYS A 60 -8.40 -10.82 -9.08
N ASN A 61 -9.38 -10.71 -9.98
CA ASN A 61 -9.24 -9.82 -11.11
C ASN A 61 -9.16 -8.37 -10.63
N LYS A 62 -9.95 -8.00 -9.62
CA LYS A 62 -9.88 -6.68 -9.00
C LYS A 62 -8.57 -6.47 -8.25
N PHE A 63 -8.12 -7.44 -7.44
CA PHE A 63 -6.85 -7.36 -6.73
C PHE A 63 -5.67 -7.12 -7.69
N ASN A 64 -5.71 -7.77 -8.86
CA ASN A 64 -4.66 -7.66 -9.87
C ASN A 64 -4.62 -6.31 -10.59
N GLU A 65 -5.62 -5.45 -10.41
CA GLU A 65 -5.67 -4.08 -10.96
C GLU A 65 -4.90 -3.06 -10.12
N VAL A 66 -4.12 -3.51 -9.14
CA VAL A 66 -3.31 -2.63 -8.29
C VAL A 66 -2.42 -1.71 -9.13
N PHE A 67 -2.36 -0.43 -8.75
CA PHE A 67 -1.50 0.56 -9.36
C PHE A 67 -0.89 1.49 -8.31
N ILE A 68 0.06 2.33 -8.75
CA ILE A 68 0.60 3.41 -7.92
C ILE A 68 -0.12 4.69 -8.31
N ASP A 69 -0.77 5.34 -7.36
CA ASP A 69 -1.54 6.56 -7.62
C ASP A 69 -0.63 7.80 -7.73
N GLU A 70 -1.25 8.94 -8.02
CA GLU A 70 -0.60 10.24 -8.16
C GLU A 70 0.10 10.74 -6.87
N PHE A 71 -0.24 10.18 -5.71
CA PHE A 71 0.37 10.49 -4.41
C PHE A 71 1.46 9.50 -4.00
N GLY A 72 1.69 8.47 -4.82
CA GLY A 72 2.69 7.43 -4.60
C GLY A 72 2.24 6.29 -3.69
N ASN A 73 0.94 6.17 -3.43
CA ASN A 73 0.33 5.09 -2.66
C ASN A 73 0.02 3.88 -3.55
N ILE A 74 -0.17 2.70 -2.95
CA ILE A 74 -0.78 1.60 -3.69
C ILE A 74 -2.29 1.79 -3.70
N ALA A 75 -2.93 1.59 -4.84
CA ALA A 75 -4.35 1.88 -5.00
C ALA A 75 -5.06 0.91 -5.95
N TRP A 76 -6.38 0.91 -5.83
CA TRP A 76 -7.34 0.24 -6.71
C TRP A 76 -8.52 1.16 -6.97
N GLU A 77 -9.17 0.95 -8.11
CA GLU A 77 -10.47 1.56 -8.42
C GLU A 77 -11.58 0.55 -8.15
N ARG A 78 -12.54 0.91 -7.28
CA ARG A 78 -13.72 0.07 -7.02
C ARG A 78 -14.50 -0.16 -8.31
N TYR A 79 -14.77 0.90 -9.06
CA TYR A 79 -15.45 0.87 -10.35
C TYR A 79 -14.64 1.61 -11.43
N LYS A 80 -14.24 0.89 -12.49
CA LYS A 80 -13.43 1.46 -13.59
C LYS A 80 -14.07 2.61 -14.36
N LYS A 81 -15.41 2.70 -14.34
CA LYS A 81 -16.16 3.70 -15.10
C LYS A 81 -16.35 5.02 -14.32
N ILE A 82 -15.95 5.05 -13.05
CA ILE A 82 -16.12 6.21 -12.18
C ILE A 82 -14.77 6.92 -12.09
N ASP A 83 -14.79 8.24 -12.28
CA ASP A 83 -13.62 9.10 -12.11
C ASP A 83 -13.42 9.42 -10.62
N SER A 84 -12.37 8.86 -10.04
CA SER A 84 -12.06 9.02 -8.61
C SER A 84 -11.63 10.42 -8.20
N ASN A 85 -11.34 11.30 -9.16
CA ASN A 85 -11.13 12.72 -8.86
C ASN A 85 -12.47 13.46 -8.60
N LYS A 86 -13.59 12.86 -9.00
CA LYS A 86 -14.94 13.38 -8.78
C LYS A 86 -15.65 12.64 -7.65
N GLU A 87 -15.48 11.32 -7.60
CA GLU A 87 -16.09 10.45 -6.62
C GLU A 87 -15.03 9.84 -5.69
N TRP A 88 -14.71 10.57 -4.61
CA TRP A 88 -13.68 10.19 -3.64
C TRP A 88 -13.78 8.73 -3.17
N ASN A 89 -15.00 8.23 -2.93
CA ASN A 89 -15.24 6.88 -2.40
C ASN A 89 -14.94 5.73 -3.39
N ASN A 90 -14.60 6.05 -4.64
CA ASN A 90 -14.27 5.05 -5.64
C ASN A 90 -12.82 4.55 -5.52
N LYS A 91 -11.89 5.39 -5.07
CA LYS A 91 -10.49 5.01 -4.86
C LYS A 91 -10.32 4.30 -3.52
N ILE A 92 -9.58 3.20 -3.55
CA ILE A 92 -9.16 2.45 -2.38
C ILE A 92 -7.65 2.50 -2.37
N ASP A 93 -7.05 3.14 -1.38
CA ASP A 93 -5.59 3.28 -1.29
C ASP A 93 -5.04 2.86 0.07
N ILE A 94 -3.74 2.53 0.07
CA ILE A 94 -2.95 2.27 1.28
C ILE A 94 -1.69 3.12 1.18
N CYS A 95 -1.43 3.93 2.20
CA CYS A 95 -0.32 4.87 2.15
C CYS A 95 1.03 4.17 2.08
N LYS A 96 1.95 4.74 1.29
CA LYS A 96 3.31 4.19 1.07
C LYS A 96 4.09 3.90 2.36
N ASP A 97 3.90 4.72 3.39
CA ASP A 97 4.59 4.56 4.67
C ASP A 97 4.10 3.31 5.41
N SER A 98 2.79 3.06 5.42
CA SER A 98 2.22 1.84 6.02
C SER A 98 2.65 0.61 5.24
N VAL A 99 2.63 0.69 3.90
CA VAL A 99 3.13 -0.40 3.04
C VAL A 99 4.58 -0.73 3.37
N TYR A 100 5.45 0.27 3.51
CA TYR A 100 6.86 0.02 3.85
C TYR A 100 7.02 -0.57 5.26
N MET A 101 6.34 0.00 6.25
CA MET A 101 6.48 -0.39 7.66
C MET A 101 5.92 -1.80 7.95
N ASP A 102 4.82 -2.18 7.30
CA ASP A 102 4.12 -3.44 7.59
C ASP A 102 4.45 -4.56 6.57
N SER A 103 5.18 -4.24 5.49
CA SER A 103 5.77 -5.25 4.61
C SER A 103 7.05 -5.87 5.17
N LYS A 104 7.43 -7.03 4.63
CA LYS A 104 8.66 -7.75 4.99
C LYS A 104 9.66 -7.74 3.82
N PRO A 105 10.97 -7.54 4.05
CA PRO A 105 11.97 -7.74 3.01
C PRO A 105 11.87 -9.13 2.38
N VAL A 106 12.11 -9.23 1.08
CA VAL A 106 12.32 -10.50 0.37
C VAL A 106 13.71 -11.06 0.70
#